data_AF-B4D574-F1
#
_entry.id   AF-B4D574-F1
#
_cell.length_a   1.000
_cell.length_b   1.000
_cell.length_c   1.000
_cell.angle_alpha   90.00
_cell.angle_beta   90.00
_cell.angle_gamma   90.00
#
_symmetry.space_group_name_H-M   'P 1'
#
loop_
_entity.id
_entity.type
_entity.pdbx_description
1 polymer ?
#
loop_
_entity_poly.entity_id
_entity_poly.type
_entity_poly.pdbx_seq_one_letter_code
_entity_poly.pdbx_strand_id
1 'polypeptide(L)'
;MKTLLQTAVLLIFAATMGAGALTPVKEDSNTRDTRNDSSANIDDKIAAQPKLLRISANVDGSGRIIFTRDGVRYEHKYWDEPTDVSFDGEPWEDLSKTPPAWQDVVSHLDLTKAWIVKRQGRDVIALEQTPDGFDLYLCDSPNGAERYEVTIAIPRRH
;
A
#
# COMPACT_ATOMS: atom_id res chain seq x y z
N MET A 1 -17.72 -9.29 27.69
CA MET A 1 -18.58 -8.12 27.95
C MET A 1 -18.58 -7.26 26.70
N LYS A 2 -19.70 -7.24 25.96
CA LYS A 2 -19.84 -6.53 24.69
C LYS A 2 -20.66 -5.27 24.94
N THR A 3 -20.07 -4.09 24.75
CA THR A 3 -20.80 -2.82 24.71
C THR A 3 -20.60 -2.19 23.35
N LEU A 4 -21.72 -2.10 22.64
CA LEU A 4 -21.92 -1.41 21.37
C LEU A 4 -21.80 0.11 21.57
N LEU A 5 -21.22 0.81 20.59
CA LEU A 5 -21.56 2.21 20.35
C LEU A 5 -21.54 2.46 18.84
N GLN A 6 -22.74 2.39 18.25
CA GLN A 6 -23.03 2.93 16.93
C GLN A 6 -23.38 4.41 17.10
N THR A 7 -22.74 5.29 16.33
CA THR A 7 -23.23 6.65 16.12
C THR A 7 -23.29 6.89 14.62
N ALA A 8 -24.50 6.79 14.07
CA ALA A 8 -24.82 7.21 12.71
C ALA A 8 -25.16 8.69 12.73
N VAL A 9 -24.50 9.50 11.89
CA VAL A 9 -24.87 10.89 11.65
C VAL A 9 -25.63 10.94 10.33
N LEU A 10 -26.93 11.25 10.44
CA LEU A 10 -27.84 11.49 9.34
C LEU A 10 -27.88 13.01 9.06
N LEU A 11 -27.47 13.44 7.87
CA LEU A 11 -27.62 14.82 7.44
C LEU A 11 -28.70 14.92 6.37
N ILE A 12 -29.81 15.54 6.75
CA ILE A 12 -30.98 15.83 5.94
C ILE A 12 -30.73 17.16 5.22
N PHE A 13 -30.75 17.17 3.89
CA PHE A 13 -30.91 18.41 3.12
C PHE A 13 -32.39 18.59 2.75
N ALA A 14 -32.99 19.67 3.26
CA ALA A 14 -34.33 20.09 2.95
C ALA A 14 -34.40 20.69 1.54
N ALA A 15 -35.36 20.22 0.74
CA ALA A 15 -35.68 20.77 -0.57
C ALA A 15 -36.52 22.05 -0.42
N THR A 16 -36.08 23.14 -1.04
CA THR A 16 -36.89 24.35 -1.24
C THR A 16 -37.72 24.22 -2.52
N MET A 17 -39.03 24.42 -2.38
CA MET A 17 -39.98 24.49 -3.50
C MET A 17 -39.87 25.85 -4.20
N GLY A 18 -39.55 25.82 -5.50
CA GLY A 18 -39.70 26.95 -6.40
C GLY A 18 -40.72 26.60 -7.49
N ALA A 19 -41.87 27.26 -7.48
CA ALA A 19 -42.84 27.23 -8.57
C ALA A 19 -42.38 28.17 -9.70
N GLY A 20 -42.27 27.66 -10.92
CA GLY A 20 -41.87 28.45 -12.08
C GLY A 20 -42.26 27.79 -13.40
N ALA A 21 -43.19 28.46 -14.09
CA ALA A 21 -43.67 28.32 -15.48
C ALA A 21 -43.05 27.26 -16.42
N LEU A 22 -43.94 26.47 -17.03
CA LEU A 22 -43.70 25.65 -18.21
C LEU A 22 -43.43 26.52 -19.45
N THR A 23 -42.29 26.32 -20.09
CA THR A 23 -42.05 26.63 -21.50
C THR A 23 -41.59 25.35 -22.22
N PRO A 24 -41.97 25.14 -23.50
CA PRO A 24 -41.59 23.92 -24.21
C PRO A 24 -40.13 24.03 -24.65
N VAL A 25 -39.28 23.18 -24.07
CA VAL A 25 -37.89 23.00 -24.50
C VAL A 25 -37.88 22.23 -25.81
N LYS A 26 -37.23 22.85 -26.80
CA LYS A 26 -36.92 22.31 -28.12
C LYS A 26 -35.90 21.19 -27.94
N GLU A 27 -36.21 20.02 -28.49
CA GLU A 27 -35.38 18.83 -28.46
C GLU A 27 -34.16 19.01 -29.39
N ASP A 28 -33.09 19.62 -28.87
CA ASP A 28 -31.78 19.58 -29.53
C ASP A 28 -31.05 18.32 -29.02
N SER A 29 -31.08 17.28 -29.85
CA SER A 29 -30.26 16.09 -29.71
C SER A 29 -28.78 16.45 -29.82
N ASN A 30 -28.14 16.73 -28.68
CA ASN A 30 -26.69 16.71 -28.57
C ASN A 30 -26.26 16.11 -27.23
N THR A 31 -26.64 14.85 -27.04
CA THR A 31 -26.05 14.00 -26.01
C THR A 31 -24.63 13.65 -26.45
N ARG A 32 -23.70 14.60 -26.28
CA ARG A 32 -22.28 14.26 -26.22
C ARG A 32 -22.09 13.38 -25.00
N ASP A 33 -21.58 12.20 -25.28
CA ASP A 33 -21.37 11.07 -24.39
C ASP A 33 -20.32 11.42 -23.30
N THR A 34 -20.72 12.24 -22.33
CA THR A 34 -19.86 12.72 -21.24
C THR A 34 -19.67 11.69 -20.13
N ARG A 35 -20.30 10.50 -20.25
CA ARG A 35 -20.16 9.43 -19.25
C ARG A 35 -18.89 8.61 -19.41
N ASN A 36 -18.30 8.53 -20.61
CA ASN A 36 -17.16 7.65 -20.88
C ASN A 36 -15.78 8.24 -20.53
N ASP A 37 -15.59 9.56 -20.59
CA ASP A 37 -14.31 10.22 -20.25
C ASP A 37 -14.00 10.18 -18.75
N SER A 38 -15.03 10.11 -17.90
CA SER A 38 -14.86 10.12 -16.44
C SER A 38 -14.46 8.74 -15.91
N SER A 39 -15.02 7.66 -16.47
CA SER A 39 -14.67 6.29 -16.07
C SER A 39 -13.27 5.90 -16.53
N ALA A 40 -12.91 6.21 -17.79
CA ALA A 40 -11.57 5.93 -18.31
C ALA A 40 -10.47 6.66 -17.51
N ASN A 41 -10.72 7.91 -17.12
CA ASN A 41 -9.79 8.70 -16.31
C ASN A 41 -9.68 8.20 -14.86
N ILE A 42 -10.76 7.64 -14.30
CA ILE A 42 -10.71 7.01 -12.97
C ILE A 42 -9.91 5.71 -13.04
N ASP A 43 -10.14 4.87 -14.05
CA ASP A 43 -9.44 3.61 -14.23
C ASP A 43 -7.94 3.83 -14.46
N ASP A 44 -7.57 4.82 -15.28
CA ASP A 44 -6.17 5.22 -15.50
C ASP A 44 -5.52 5.73 -14.20
N LYS A 45 -6.25 6.52 -13.40
CA LYS A 45 -5.75 7.01 -12.11
C LYS A 45 -5.59 5.90 -11.08
N ILE A 46 -6.46 4.90 -11.09
CA ILE A 46 -6.34 3.72 -10.22
C ILE A 46 -5.16 2.87 -10.67
N ALA A 47 -5.02 2.63 -11.97
CA ALA A 47 -3.89 1.91 -12.55
C ALA A 47 -2.55 2.60 -12.28
N ALA A 48 -2.54 3.93 -12.17
CA ALA A 48 -1.35 4.72 -11.84
C ALA A 48 -1.00 4.75 -10.33
N GLN A 49 -1.87 4.26 -9.43
CA GLN A 49 -1.55 4.27 -8.00
C GLN A 49 -0.39 3.32 -7.68
N PRO A 50 0.51 3.72 -6.76
CA PRO A 50 1.57 2.83 -6.31
C PRO A 50 0.98 1.61 -5.61
N LYS A 51 1.63 0.46 -5.76
CA LYS A 51 1.34 -0.69 -4.90
C LYS A 51 1.81 -0.37 -3.47
N LEU A 52 0.91 -0.56 -2.51
CA LEU A 52 1.27 -0.53 -1.09
C LEU A 52 1.65 -1.95 -0.67
N LEU A 53 2.90 -2.11 -0.25
CA LEU A 53 3.45 -3.34 0.31
C LEU A 53 3.54 -3.18 1.83
N ARG A 54 3.03 -4.15 2.58
CA ARG A 54 3.12 -4.17 4.06
C ARG A 54 4.05 -5.28 4.52
N ILE A 55 5.02 -4.95 5.35
CA ILE A 55 5.87 -5.91 6.05
C ILE A 55 5.67 -5.73 7.56
N SER A 56 5.56 -6.83 8.29
CA SER A 56 5.66 -6.78 9.75
C SER A 56 6.45 -7.97 10.28
N ALA A 57 7.11 -7.80 11.41
CA ALA A 57 7.95 -8.81 12.03
C ALA A 57 8.19 -8.50 13.51
N ASN A 58 8.48 -9.51 14.32
CA ASN A 58 9.15 -9.32 15.60
C ASN A 58 10.66 -9.36 15.35
N VAL A 59 11.38 -8.31 15.72
CA VAL A 59 12.81 -8.13 15.42
C VAL A 59 13.58 -8.09 16.73
N ASP A 60 14.64 -8.90 16.85
CA ASP A 60 15.59 -8.91 17.98
C ASP A 60 17.01 -9.02 17.42
N GLY A 61 17.42 -7.99 16.67
CA GLY A 61 18.64 -8.05 15.88
C GLY A 61 18.62 -7.13 14.69
N SER A 62 19.50 -7.39 13.72
CA SER A 62 19.64 -6.54 12.53
C SER A 62 19.72 -7.35 11.26
N GLY A 63 19.17 -6.80 10.19
CA GLY A 63 19.36 -7.29 8.85
C GLY A 63 18.66 -6.40 7.84
N ARG A 64 18.54 -6.92 6.62
CA ARG A 64 17.85 -6.23 5.54
C ARG A 64 17.05 -7.19 4.68
N ILE A 65 15.94 -6.70 4.15
CA ILE A 65 15.17 -7.38 3.12
C ILE A 65 15.56 -6.74 1.78
N ILE A 66 16.10 -7.55 0.88
CA ILE A 66 16.56 -7.12 -0.44
C ILE A 66 15.43 -7.34 -1.43
N PHE A 67 15.02 -6.28 -2.13
CA PHE A 67 13.99 -6.33 -3.16
C PHE A 67 14.61 -6.12 -4.54
N THR A 68 14.55 -7.15 -5.37
CA THR A 68 14.93 -7.07 -6.78
C THR A 68 13.81 -7.60 -7.68
N ARG A 69 14.01 -7.50 -8.99
CA ARG A 69 13.12 -8.13 -9.97
C ARG A 69 13.10 -9.65 -9.87
N ASP A 70 14.21 -10.26 -9.46
CA ASP A 70 14.36 -11.72 -9.39
C ASP A 70 13.75 -12.29 -8.11
N GLY A 71 13.63 -11.47 -7.06
CA GLY A 71 13.05 -11.95 -5.82
C GLY A 71 13.14 -11.00 -4.64
N VAL A 72 12.66 -11.52 -3.51
CA VAL A 72 12.76 -10.89 -2.19
C VAL A 72 13.38 -11.89 -1.24
N ARG A 73 14.39 -11.47 -0.48
CA ARG A 73 15.03 -12.31 0.54
C ARG A 73 15.54 -11.49 1.70
N TYR A 74 15.63 -12.10 2.87
CA TYR A 74 16.27 -11.52 4.04
C TYR A 74 17.77 -11.85 4.06
N GLU A 75 18.58 -10.87 4.42
CA GLU A 75 19.99 -11.03 4.76
C GLU A 75 20.16 -10.67 6.24
N HIS A 76 20.38 -11.68 7.06
CA HIS A 76 20.65 -11.54 8.48
C HIS A 76 22.02 -10.92 8.73
N LYS A 77 22.15 -10.09 9.76
CA LYS A 77 23.42 -9.48 10.15
C LYS A 77 23.83 -9.73 11.60
N TYR A 78 22.95 -9.47 12.56
CA TYR A 78 23.27 -9.54 13.99
C TYR A 78 22.12 -10.10 14.80
N TRP A 79 22.47 -10.86 15.85
CA TRP A 79 21.58 -11.45 16.86
C TRP A 79 20.64 -12.49 16.27
N ASP A 80 19.33 -12.36 16.45
CA ASP A 80 18.36 -13.33 15.95
C ASP A 80 17.74 -12.90 14.62
N GLU A 81 17.28 -13.89 13.86
CA GLU A 81 16.43 -13.64 12.70
C GLU A 81 15.04 -13.18 13.14
N PRO A 82 14.36 -12.34 12.34
CA PRO A 82 13.03 -11.88 12.67
C PRO A 82 12.04 -13.06 12.65
N THR A 83 11.07 -12.99 13.55
CA THR A 83 10.00 -13.99 13.70
C THR A 83 8.63 -13.36 13.41
N ASP A 84 7.61 -14.19 13.23
CA ASP A 84 6.24 -13.75 12.90
C ASP A 84 6.20 -12.76 11.71
N VAL A 85 7.04 -13.02 10.71
CA VAL A 85 7.19 -12.17 9.54
C VAL A 85 5.97 -12.33 8.64
N SER A 86 5.39 -11.22 8.21
CA SER A 86 4.37 -11.19 7.18
C SER A 86 4.76 -10.31 6.00
N PHE A 87 4.35 -10.76 4.81
CA PHE A 87 4.52 -10.10 3.54
C PHE A 87 3.13 -9.87 2.92
N ASP A 88 2.71 -8.61 2.85
CA ASP A 88 1.37 -8.20 2.43
C ASP A 88 0.22 -8.86 3.22
N GLY A 89 0.49 -9.16 4.50
CA GLY A 89 -0.46 -9.80 5.40
C GLY A 89 -0.40 -11.32 5.41
N GLU A 90 0.33 -11.94 4.47
CA GLU A 90 0.55 -13.38 4.43
C GLU A 90 1.81 -13.78 5.21
N PRO A 91 1.82 -14.88 5.97
CA PRO A 91 3.02 -15.37 6.65
C PRO A 91 4.17 -15.63 5.66
N TRP A 92 5.37 -15.20 6.05
CA TRP A 92 6.60 -15.48 5.31
C TRP A 92 7.53 -16.33 6.17
N GLU A 93 7.38 -17.65 6.09
CA GLU A 93 8.03 -18.61 6.99
C GLU A 93 9.49 -18.91 6.63
N ASP A 94 9.85 -18.84 5.35
CA ASP A 94 11.21 -19.08 4.86
C ASP A 94 11.75 -17.80 4.21
N LEU A 95 12.48 -17.02 5.00
CA LEU A 95 13.01 -15.71 4.60
C LEU A 95 14.10 -15.79 3.51
N SER A 96 14.58 -16.99 3.19
CA SER A 96 15.51 -17.22 2.08
C SER A 96 14.80 -17.34 0.72
N LYS A 97 13.47 -17.54 0.72
CA LYS A 97 12.66 -17.74 -0.48
C LYS A 97 11.76 -16.54 -0.75
N THR A 98 11.66 -16.15 -2.02
CA THR A 98 10.71 -15.12 -2.47
C THR A 98 9.27 -15.50 -2.10
N PRO A 99 8.51 -14.61 -1.44
CA PRO A 99 7.08 -14.81 -1.20
C PRO A 99 6.33 -15.00 -2.52
N PRO A 100 5.41 -15.99 -2.64
CA PRO A 100 4.70 -16.25 -3.90
C PRO A 100 4.00 -15.02 -4.47
N ALA A 101 3.40 -14.18 -3.62
CA ALA A 101 2.71 -12.96 -4.01
C ALA A 101 3.60 -11.91 -4.72
N TRP A 102 4.93 -12.02 -4.64
CA TRP A 102 5.85 -11.10 -5.28
C TRP A 102 6.01 -11.35 -6.79
N GLN A 103 6.03 -12.62 -7.20
CA GLN A 103 6.37 -13.00 -8.57
C GLN A 103 5.35 -12.48 -9.58
N ASP A 104 4.07 -12.44 -9.20
CA ASP A 104 2.98 -12.00 -10.06
C ASP A 104 2.93 -10.48 -10.26
N VAL A 105 3.51 -9.70 -9.33
CA VAL A 105 3.34 -8.24 -9.30
C VAL A 105 4.58 -7.47 -9.72
N VAL A 106 5.78 -8.03 -9.53
CA VAL A 106 7.05 -7.30 -9.65
C VAL A 106 7.35 -6.78 -11.06
N SER A 107 6.89 -7.49 -12.09
CA SER A 107 7.09 -7.10 -13.50
C SER A 107 6.52 -5.71 -13.81
N HIS A 108 5.46 -5.32 -13.10
CA HIS A 108 4.73 -4.07 -13.27
C HIS A 108 5.18 -2.94 -12.33
N LEU A 109 6.25 -3.14 -11.55
CA LEU A 109 6.70 -2.19 -10.52
C LEU A 109 8.04 -1.53 -10.84
N ASP A 110 8.16 -0.27 -10.46
CA ASP A 110 9.40 0.50 -10.54
C ASP A 110 10.08 0.53 -9.16
N LEU A 111 10.82 -0.54 -8.88
CA LEU A 111 11.41 -0.79 -7.56
C LEU A 111 12.39 0.31 -7.12
N THR A 112 13.10 0.94 -8.07
CA THR A 112 14.11 1.97 -7.77
C THR A 112 13.51 3.27 -7.25
N LYS A 113 12.18 3.42 -7.32
CA LYS A 113 11.43 4.58 -6.84
C LYS A 113 10.56 4.26 -5.64
N ALA A 114 10.82 3.18 -4.91
CA ALA A 114 10.08 2.86 -3.70
C ALA A 114 10.36 3.89 -2.58
N TRP A 115 9.37 4.12 -1.71
CA TRP A 115 9.52 4.92 -0.48
C TRP A 115 8.69 4.37 0.66
N ILE A 116 9.12 4.64 1.89
CA ILE A 116 8.35 4.32 3.10
C ILE A 116 7.22 5.34 3.26
N VAL A 117 5.99 4.85 3.37
CA VAL A 117 4.78 5.67 3.65
C VAL A 117 4.48 5.72 5.14
N LYS A 118 4.68 4.60 5.83
CA LYS A 118 4.44 4.45 7.27
C LYS A 118 5.45 3.48 7.84
N ARG A 119 5.93 3.75 9.05
CA ARG A 119 6.79 2.83 9.81
C ARG A 119 6.49 2.94 11.30
N GLN A 120 6.66 1.83 12.00
CA GLN A 120 6.56 1.70 13.45
C GLN A 120 7.57 0.65 13.90
N GLY A 121 8.35 0.98 14.91
CA GLY A 121 9.41 0.15 15.48
C GLY A 121 10.15 0.99 16.52
N ARG A 122 10.88 0.33 17.42
CA ARG A 122 11.60 1.02 18.49
C ARG A 122 12.89 1.69 18.00
N ASP A 123 13.55 1.09 17.03
CA ASP A 123 14.83 1.53 16.49
C ASP A 123 14.75 1.74 14.95
N VAL A 124 15.69 1.21 14.15
CA VAL A 124 15.82 1.60 12.74
C VAL A 124 14.88 0.82 11.82
N ILE A 125 14.11 1.57 11.02
CA ILE A 125 13.49 1.12 9.77
C ILE A 125 13.91 2.09 8.67
N ALA A 126 14.72 1.66 7.72
CA ALA A 126 15.24 2.50 6.65
C ALA A 126 15.11 1.83 5.28
N LEU A 127 14.97 2.63 4.22
CA LEU A 127 14.95 2.17 2.85
C LEU A 127 16.10 2.81 2.09
N GLU A 128 16.91 1.99 1.44
CA GLU A 128 18.00 2.42 0.57
C GLU A 128 17.65 2.04 -0.87
N GLN A 129 17.71 2.99 -1.79
CA GLN A 129 17.53 2.71 -3.22
C GLN A 129 18.80 2.09 -3.79
N THR A 130 18.62 1.08 -4.64
CA THR A 130 19.71 0.42 -5.36
C THR A 130 19.45 0.51 -6.88
N PRO A 131 20.45 0.23 -7.73
CA PRO A 131 20.23 0.20 -9.18
C PRO A 131 19.17 -0.82 -9.63
N ASP A 132 19.02 -1.92 -8.89
CA ASP A 132 18.14 -3.05 -9.25
C ASP A 132 16.81 -3.07 -8.45
N GLY A 133 16.68 -2.20 -7.45
CA GLY A 133 15.50 -2.09 -6.61
C GLY A 133 15.75 -1.29 -5.34
N PHE A 134 15.57 -1.92 -4.18
CA PHE A 134 15.81 -1.28 -2.89
C PHE A 134 16.06 -2.32 -1.78
N ASP A 135 16.73 -1.87 -0.73
CA ASP A 135 16.93 -2.63 0.50
C ASP A 135 16.13 -2.00 1.64
N LEU A 136 15.38 -2.81 2.39
CA LEU A 136 14.69 -2.41 3.61
C LEU A 136 15.48 -2.90 4.82
N TYR A 137 16.06 -2.00 5.59
CA TYR A 137 16.75 -2.32 6.83
C TYR A 137 15.76 -2.37 7.99
N LEU A 138 15.85 -3.43 8.79
CA LEU A 138 15.13 -3.61 10.05
C LEU A 138 16.19 -3.90 11.12
N CYS A 139 16.38 -2.97 12.06
CA CYS A 139 17.35 -3.12 13.13
C CYS A 139 16.70 -2.80 14.47
N ASP A 140 16.95 -3.66 15.45
CA ASP A 140 16.61 -3.51 16.85
C ASP A 140 17.86 -3.79 17.68
N SER A 141 18.53 -2.72 18.11
CA SER A 141 19.77 -2.79 18.91
C SER A 141 19.56 -2.91 20.43
N PRO A 142 18.45 -2.46 21.05
CA PRO A 142 18.19 -2.70 22.47
C PRO A 142 17.86 -4.19 22.75
N ASN A 143 18.10 -4.63 23.99
CA ASN A 143 17.84 -6.01 24.39
C ASN A 143 16.35 -6.39 24.25
N GLY A 144 16.11 -7.51 23.57
CA GLY A 144 14.83 -8.19 23.49
C GLY A 144 13.95 -7.69 22.35
N ALA A 145 13.18 -8.61 21.78
CA ALA A 145 12.36 -8.36 20.60
C ALA A 145 11.31 -7.25 20.74
N GLU A 146 11.05 -6.55 19.64
CA GLU A 146 9.92 -5.62 19.48
C GLU A 146 9.19 -5.84 18.14
N ARG A 147 7.93 -5.40 18.05
CA ARG A 147 7.14 -5.44 16.82
C ARG A 147 7.51 -4.29 15.89
N TYR A 148 7.86 -4.64 14.66
CA TYR A 148 8.14 -3.72 13.57
C TYR A 148 7.06 -3.86 12.49
N GLU A 149 6.61 -2.71 11.98
CA GLU A 149 5.65 -2.62 10.88
C GLU A 149 6.07 -1.52 9.91
N VAL A 150 6.05 -1.80 8.62
CA VAL A 150 6.37 -0.83 7.58
C VAL A 150 5.42 -0.99 6.39
N THR A 151 4.99 0.14 5.84
CA THR A 151 4.27 0.22 4.57
C THR A 151 5.13 0.96 3.56
N ILE A 152 5.42 0.30 2.45
CA ILE A 152 6.23 0.80 1.34
C ILE A 152 5.30 1.06 0.16
N ALA A 153 5.40 2.24 -0.45
CA ALA A 153 4.77 2.50 -1.74
C ALA A 153 5.79 2.22 -2.86
N ILE A 154 5.34 1.48 -3.87
CA ILE A 154 6.13 1.11 -5.03
C ILE A 154 5.38 1.56 -6.29
N PRO A 155 5.90 2.53 -7.05
CA PRO A 155 5.26 2.97 -8.29
C PRO A 155 5.09 1.85 -9.30
N ARG A 156 4.10 2.01 -10.17
CA ARG A 156 3.93 1.17 -11.35
C ARG A 156 4.92 1.60 -12.44
N ARG A 157 5.36 0.67 -13.26
CA ARG A 157 6.05 0.99 -14.53
C ARG A 157 5.02 1.47 -15.55
N HIS A 158 5.35 2.56 -16.22
CA HIS A 158 4.65 3.02 -17.42
C HIS A 158 5.30 2.40 -18.67
#